data_AF-A0AAW3J518-F1
#
_entry.id   AF-A0AAW3J518-F1
#
_cell.length_a   1.000
_cell.length_b   1.000
_cell.length_c   1.000
_cell.angle_alpha   90.00
_cell.angle_beta   90.00
_cell.angle_gamma   90.00
#
_symmetry.space_group_name_H-M   'P 1'
#
loop_
_entity.id
_entity.type
_entity.pdbx_description
1 polymer ?
#
loop_
_entity_poly.entity_id
_entity_poly.type
_entity_poly.pdbx_seq_one_letter_code
_entity_poly.pdbx_strand_id
1 'polypeptide(L)'
;MRIKCFRHDKWEEVDIFSMKINDVFSYCGDTYLLTAKPYLSSDNKPTLPAELYEPGPIIINFDETRNYINMVMDYVHSDATEFEDGTMIIAELCNGESNIYSPRLPIEALNNFCRKNIDTYVAFYKENEKALESGQSVQIEKFW
;
A
#
# COMPACT_ATOMS: atom_id res chain seq x y z
N MET A 1 13.08 -18.49 -9.08
CA MET A 1 13.47 -17.69 -7.88
C MET A 1 12.23 -16.92 -7.47
N ARG A 2 11.90 -16.87 -6.18
CA ARG A 2 10.66 -16.24 -5.72
C ARG A 2 10.93 -14.97 -4.94
N ILE A 3 10.01 -14.03 -5.01
CA ILE A 3 10.07 -12.76 -4.27
C ILE A 3 8.68 -12.44 -3.73
N LYS A 4 8.63 -11.73 -2.59
CA LYS A 4 7.38 -11.21 -2.05
C LYS A 4 6.94 -10.03 -2.91
N CYS A 5 5.80 -10.16 -3.57
CA CYS A 5 5.17 -9.14 -4.39
C CYS A 5 3.81 -8.78 -3.78
N PHE A 6 3.49 -7.49 -3.76
CA PHE A 6 2.23 -6.99 -3.26
C PHE A 6 1.16 -7.10 -4.35
N ARG A 7 0.16 -7.97 -4.15
CA ARG A 7 -0.95 -8.21 -5.11
C ARG A 7 -2.24 -8.37 -4.33
N HIS A 8 -3.32 -7.76 -4.82
CA HIS A 8 -4.66 -7.89 -4.22
C HIS A 8 -4.65 -7.71 -2.69
N ASP A 9 -3.96 -6.67 -2.24
CA ASP A 9 -3.90 -6.30 -0.82
C ASP A 9 -3.24 -7.37 0.07
N LYS A 10 -2.26 -8.10 -0.48
CA LYS A 10 -1.45 -9.06 0.29
C LYS A 10 -0.08 -9.24 -0.32
N TRP A 11 0.87 -9.62 0.52
CA TRP A 11 2.17 -10.09 0.09
C TRP A 11 2.06 -11.55 -0.36
N GLU A 12 2.36 -11.82 -1.62
CA GLU A 12 2.38 -13.15 -2.21
C GLU A 12 3.79 -13.50 -2.69
N GLU A 13 4.20 -14.75 -2.53
CA GLU A 13 5.40 -15.23 -3.20
C GLU A 13 5.12 -15.52 -4.67
N VAL A 14 5.76 -14.76 -5.55
CA VAL A 14 5.61 -14.89 -7.00
C VAL A 14 6.94 -15.29 -7.62
N ASP A 15 6.89 -15.97 -8.77
CA ASP A 15 8.10 -16.13 -9.57
C ASP A 15 8.49 -14.79 -10.18
N ILE A 16 9.78 -14.45 -10.08
CA ILE A 16 10.28 -13.15 -10.54
C ILE A 16 9.95 -12.89 -12.02
N PHE A 17 9.94 -13.90 -12.89
CA PHE A 17 9.68 -13.70 -14.32
C PHE A 17 8.18 -13.58 -14.64
N SER A 18 7.31 -13.81 -13.65
CA SER A 18 5.86 -13.58 -13.75
C SER A 18 5.44 -12.17 -13.30
N MET A 19 6.39 -11.37 -12.82
CA MET A 19 6.13 -10.00 -12.39
C MET A 19 5.87 -9.07 -13.58
N LYS A 20 5.04 -8.07 -13.34
CA LYS A 20 4.68 -7.04 -14.31
C LYS A 20 5.32 -5.72 -13.91
N ILE A 21 5.54 -4.85 -14.90
CA ILE A 21 5.94 -3.47 -14.65
C ILE A 21 4.91 -2.83 -13.70
N ASN A 22 5.39 -2.03 -12.76
CA ASN A 22 4.65 -1.44 -11.64
C ASN A 22 4.22 -2.43 -10.53
N ASP A 23 4.65 -3.70 -10.58
CA ASP A 23 4.54 -4.57 -9.41
C ASP A 23 5.42 -4.02 -8.28
N VAL A 24 4.84 -3.90 -7.08
CA VAL A 24 5.54 -3.54 -5.85
C VAL A 24 6.06 -4.82 -5.20
N PHE A 25 7.33 -4.86 -4.82
CA PHE A 25 7.95 -6.03 -4.21
C PHE A 25 8.85 -5.67 -3.03
N SER A 26 9.03 -6.60 -2.10
CA SER A 26 9.93 -6.43 -0.95
C SER A 26 11.22 -7.21 -1.15
N TYR A 27 12.36 -6.56 -0.91
CA TYR A 27 13.68 -7.17 -0.96
C TYR A 27 14.58 -6.56 0.11
N CYS A 28 15.25 -7.42 0.91
CA CYS A 28 16.17 -6.99 1.97
C CYS A 28 15.61 -5.99 3.00
N GLY A 29 14.28 -5.97 3.22
CA GLY A 29 13.61 -5.07 4.16
C GLY A 29 13.11 -3.77 3.53
N ASP A 30 13.47 -3.49 2.29
CA ASP A 30 12.99 -2.34 1.53
C ASP A 30 11.88 -2.74 0.56
N THR A 31 11.09 -1.75 0.15
CA THR A 31 10.03 -1.89 -0.86
C THR A 31 10.49 -1.22 -2.15
N TYR A 32 10.28 -1.90 -3.28
CA TYR A 32 10.70 -1.44 -4.60
C TYR A 32 9.56 -1.49 -5.60
N LEU A 33 9.59 -0.58 -6.57
CA LEU A 33 8.72 -0.58 -7.74
C LEU A 33 9.46 -1.16 -8.95
N LEU A 34 8.89 -2.19 -9.57
CA LEU A 34 9.49 -2.79 -10.76
C LEU A 34 9.33 -1.88 -11.99
N THR A 35 10.45 -1.39 -12.53
CA THR A 35 10.46 -0.42 -13.63
C THR A 35 10.58 -1.07 -15.01
N ALA A 36 11.06 -2.32 -15.09
CA ALA A 36 11.11 -3.07 -16.34
C ALA A 36 10.98 -4.58 -16.11
N LYS A 37 10.75 -5.33 -17.21
CA LYS A 37 10.63 -6.79 -17.14
C LYS A 37 11.91 -7.44 -16.60
N PRO A 38 11.82 -8.38 -15.65
CA PRO A 38 12.99 -9.11 -15.15
C PRO A 38 13.66 -9.91 -16.25
N TYR A 39 14.99 -9.99 -16.20
CA TYR A 39 15.80 -10.67 -17.21
C TYR A 39 17.01 -11.37 -16.57
N LEU A 40 17.66 -12.24 -17.33
CA LEU A 40 18.93 -12.85 -16.93
C LEU A 40 20.08 -11.98 -17.44
N SER A 41 20.94 -11.52 -16.54
CA SER A 41 22.16 -10.80 -16.89
C SER A 41 23.16 -11.73 -17.59
N SER A 42 24.23 -11.14 -18.14
CA SER A 42 25.29 -11.88 -18.86
C SER A 42 25.98 -12.96 -18.03
N ASP A 43 25.92 -12.87 -16.70
CA ASP A 43 26.42 -13.86 -15.74
C ASP A 43 25.34 -14.86 -15.27
N ASN A 44 24.22 -14.95 -15.99
CA ASN A 44 23.07 -15.83 -15.71
C ASN A 44 22.42 -15.59 -14.34
N LYS A 45 22.58 -14.39 -13.77
CA LYS A 45 21.88 -13.99 -12.55
C LYS A 45 20.55 -13.31 -12.88
N PRO A 46 19.49 -13.56 -12.11
CA PRO A 46 18.25 -12.82 -12.29
C PRO A 46 18.42 -11.37 -11.86
N THR A 47 18.05 -10.45 -12.75
CA THR A 47 18.11 -9.01 -12.53
C THR A 47 16.70 -8.43 -12.60
N LEU A 48 16.32 -7.68 -11.57
CA LEU A 48 15.04 -6.97 -11.47
C LEU A 48 15.32 -5.46 -11.54
N PRO A 49 15.08 -4.80 -12.68
CA PRO A 49 15.16 -3.35 -12.77
C PRO A 49 14.06 -2.74 -11.91
N ALA A 50 14.45 -1.99 -10.89
CA ALA A 50 13.52 -1.42 -9.94
C ALA A 50 14.09 -0.13 -9.34
N GLU A 51 13.20 0.68 -8.82
CA GLU A 51 13.52 1.86 -8.02
C GLU A 51 12.97 1.69 -6.61
N LEU A 52 13.60 2.36 -5.64
CA LEU A 52 13.11 2.36 -4.27
C LEU A 52 11.71 2.98 -4.26
N TYR A 53 10.77 2.33 -3.60
CA TYR A 53 9.45 2.92 -3.41
C TYR A 53 9.59 4.09 -2.44
N GLU A 54 9.48 5.29 -2.98
CA GLU A 54 9.38 6.52 -2.19
C GLU A 54 7.90 6.92 -2.12
N PRO A 55 7.34 7.20 -0.94
CA PRO A 55 6.03 7.81 -0.86
C PRO A 55 6.05 9.11 -1.67
N GLY A 56 5.08 9.24 -2.58
CA GLY A 56 4.98 10.38 -3.48
C GLY A 56 4.86 11.73 -2.74
N PRO A 57 4.87 12.86 -3.46
CA PRO A 57 4.70 14.17 -2.84
C PRO A 57 3.40 14.22 -2.02
N ILE A 58 3.41 14.96 -0.90
CA ILE A 58 2.19 15.23 -0.13
C ILE A 58 1.22 16.00 -1.03
N ILE A 59 0.14 15.35 -1.45
CA ILE A 59 -0.92 15.97 -2.25
C ILE A 59 -2.01 16.46 -1.29
N ILE A 60 -2.12 17.77 -1.12
CA ILE A 60 -3.23 18.39 -0.39
C ILE A 60 -4.41 18.52 -1.37
N ASN A 61 -5.38 17.62 -1.25
CA ASN A 61 -6.59 17.62 -2.08
C ASN A 61 -7.80 18.13 -1.28
N PHE A 62 -8.43 19.20 -1.77
CA PHE A 62 -9.64 19.79 -1.18
C PHE A 62 -10.94 19.29 -1.84
N ASP A 63 -10.85 18.30 -2.73
CA ASP A 63 -12.00 17.69 -3.37
C ASP A 63 -12.77 16.81 -2.37
N GLU A 64 -14.07 17.07 -2.26
CA GLU A 64 -14.99 16.31 -1.40
C GLU A 64 -15.07 14.82 -1.78
N THR A 65 -14.65 14.46 -3.02
CA THR A 65 -14.61 13.07 -3.48
C THR A 65 -13.66 12.17 -2.67
N ARG A 66 -12.75 12.75 -1.87
CA ARG A 66 -11.78 12.03 -1.02
C ARG A 66 -11.99 12.22 0.48
N ASN A 67 -13.07 12.87 0.91
CA ASN A 67 -13.29 13.24 2.32
C ASN A 67 -13.14 12.06 3.30
N TYR A 68 -13.78 10.92 3.00
CA TYR A 68 -13.72 9.77 3.90
C TYR A 68 -12.41 9.01 3.78
N ILE A 69 -11.72 9.09 2.64
CA ILE A 69 -10.35 8.56 2.50
C ILE A 69 -9.43 9.32 3.47
N ASN A 70 -9.48 10.66 3.42
CA ASN A 70 -8.67 11.52 4.30
C ASN A 70 -8.99 11.25 5.78
N MET A 71 -10.27 11.16 6.15
CA MET A 71 -10.66 10.81 7.52
C MET A 71 -10.10 9.45 7.96
N VAL A 72 -10.12 8.45 7.08
CA VAL A 72 -9.56 7.13 7.42
C VAL A 72 -8.05 7.21 7.55
N MET A 73 -7.34 7.92 6.66
CA MET A 73 -5.89 8.17 6.79
C MET A 73 -5.56 8.76 8.16
N ASP A 74 -6.36 9.72 8.65
CA ASP A 74 -6.21 10.30 9.99
C ASP A 74 -6.44 9.28 11.11
N TYR A 75 -7.37 8.32 10.97
CA TYR A 75 -7.61 7.29 11.98
C TYR A 75 -6.55 6.20 12.02
N VAL A 76 -5.86 5.95 10.90
CA VAL A 76 -4.86 4.87 10.80
C VAL A 76 -3.42 5.36 10.77
N HIS A 77 -3.20 6.68 10.81
CA HIS A 77 -1.89 7.33 10.70
C HIS A 77 -1.06 6.80 9.51
N SER A 78 -1.73 6.57 8.38
CA SER A 78 -1.11 6.00 7.19
C SER A 78 -1.55 6.74 5.94
N ASP A 79 -0.64 6.81 4.98
CA ASP A 79 -0.91 7.40 3.68
C ASP A 79 -1.81 6.53 2.80
N ALA A 80 -2.40 7.17 1.79
CA ALA A 80 -3.04 6.48 0.68
C ALA A 80 -2.11 6.51 -0.56
N THR A 81 -1.99 5.37 -1.24
CA THR A 81 -1.22 5.23 -2.49
C THR A 81 -2.16 5.21 -3.68
N GLU A 82 -2.03 6.19 -4.57
CA GLU A 82 -2.70 6.22 -5.87
C GLU A 82 -1.86 5.48 -6.91
N PHE A 83 -2.49 4.63 -7.71
CA PHE A 83 -1.85 3.87 -8.77
C PHE A 83 -2.20 4.45 -10.15
N GLU A 84 -1.35 4.21 -11.14
CA GLU A 84 -1.53 4.72 -12.51
C GLU A 84 -2.82 4.23 -13.20
N ASP A 85 -3.43 3.15 -12.72
CA ASP A 85 -4.70 2.62 -13.24
C ASP A 85 -5.94 3.33 -12.66
N GLY A 86 -5.75 4.41 -11.90
CA GLY A 86 -6.83 5.22 -11.32
C GLY A 86 -7.45 4.60 -10.06
N THR A 87 -6.82 3.55 -9.51
CA THR A 87 -7.20 2.98 -8.23
C THR A 87 -6.33 3.52 -7.10
N MET A 88 -6.81 3.38 -5.87
CA MET A 88 -6.12 3.82 -4.67
C MET A 88 -6.28 2.79 -3.55
N ILE A 89 -5.33 2.76 -2.63
CA ILE A 89 -5.37 1.96 -1.40
C ILE A 89 -4.89 2.82 -0.22
N ILE A 90 -5.42 2.58 0.98
CA ILE A 90 -4.87 3.10 2.23
C ILE A 90 -4.01 2.00 2.84
N ALA A 91 -2.69 2.18 2.79
CA ALA A 91 -1.73 1.19 3.25
C ALA A 91 -0.38 1.85 3.54
N GLU A 92 0.31 1.30 4.54
CA GLU A 92 1.71 1.59 4.79
C GLU A 92 2.53 0.61 3.94
N LEU A 93 3.12 1.09 2.84
CA LEU A 93 3.91 0.23 1.94
C LEU A 93 5.41 0.31 2.18
N CYS A 94 5.86 1.16 3.12
CA CYS A 94 7.27 1.39 3.42
C CYS A 94 7.85 0.26 4.29
N ASN A 95 9.16 0.03 4.21
CA ASN A 95 9.93 -0.84 5.13
C ASN A 95 9.55 -2.35 5.16
N GLY A 96 8.96 -2.90 4.10
CA GLY A 96 8.79 -4.34 3.92
C GLY A 96 7.77 -5.04 4.85
N GLU A 97 7.26 -4.36 5.87
CA GLU A 97 6.02 -4.70 6.59
C GLU A 97 4.92 -3.77 6.08
N SER A 98 3.76 -4.33 5.74
CA SER A 98 2.66 -3.50 5.21
C SER A 98 1.39 -3.68 5.99
N ASN A 99 1.02 -2.64 6.71
CA ASN A 99 -0.30 -2.51 7.28
C ASN A 99 -1.24 -2.04 6.18
N ILE A 100 -2.31 -2.80 5.96
CA ILE A 100 -3.28 -2.52 4.90
C ILE A 100 -4.60 -2.20 5.56
N TYR A 101 -5.09 -0.99 5.30
CA TYR A 101 -6.24 -0.45 5.97
C TYR A 101 -7.48 -0.38 5.07
N SER A 102 -7.33 -0.59 3.76
CA SER A 102 -8.44 -0.67 2.81
C SER A 102 -8.17 -1.66 1.69
N PRO A 103 -9.20 -2.12 0.96
CA PRO A 103 -9.00 -2.74 -0.34
C PRO A 103 -8.49 -1.71 -1.37
N ARG A 104 -7.79 -2.17 -2.41
CA ARG A 104 -7.48 -1.35 -3.60
C ARG A 104 -8.72 -1.20 -4.49
N LEU A 105 -9.21 0.03 -4.64
CA LEU A 105 -10.45 0.34 -5.37
C LEU A 105 -10.31 1.63 -6.20
N PRO A 106 -11.15 1.85 -7.23
CA PRO A 106 -11.32 3.18 -7.82
C PRO A 106 -11.62 4.22 -6.73
N ILE A 107 -11.11 5.44 -6.86
CA ILE A 107 -11.15 6.47 -5.80
C ILE A 107 -12.55 6.71 -5.23
N GLU A 108 -13.56 6.84 -6.09
CA GLU A 108 -14.95 7.04 -5.64
C GLU A 108 -15.51 5.82 -4.88
N ALA A 109 -15.16 4.61 -5.32
CA ALA A 109 -15.55 3.38 -4.64
C ALA A 109 -14.82 3.23 -3.30
N LEU A 110 -13.55 3.63 -3.23
CA LEU A 110 -12.77 3.66 -1.99
C LEU A 110 -13.36 4.66 -0.99
N ASN A 111 -13.70 5.87 -1.42
CA ASN A 111 -14.32 6.87 -0.55
C ASN A 111 -15.67 6.39 0.01
N ASN A 112 -16.48 5.73 -0.83
CA ASN A 112 -17.72 5.11 -0.38
C ASN A 112 -17.51 3.92 0.58
N PHE A 113 -16.45 3.12 0.36
CA PHE A 113 -16.05 2.06 1.28
C PHE A 113 -15.66 2.64 2.64
N CYS A 114 -14.83 3.68 2.67
CA CYS A 114 -14.41 4.36 3.89
C CYS A 114 -15.62 4.94 4.65
N ARG A 115 -16.54 5.60 3.93
CA ARG A 115 -17.79 6.13 4.50
C ARG A 115 -18.64 5.06 5.19
N LYS A 116 -18.79 3.89 4.55
CA LYS A 116 -19.63 2.80 5.08
C LYS A 116 -19.03 2.15 6.32
N ASN A 117 -17.70 2.18 6.46
CA ASN A 117 -16.97 1.49 7.52
C ASN A 117 -16.32 2.45 8.53
N ILE A 118 -16.75 3.72 8.55
CA ILE A 118 -16.08 4.76 9.36
C ILE A 118 -16.06 4.43 10.85
N ASP A 119 -17.12 3.81 11.36
CA ASP A 119 -17.22 3.41 12.76
C ASP A 119 -16.16 2.36 13.15
N THR A 120 -15.79 1.47 12.22
CA THR A 120 -14.71 0.48 12.42
C THR A 120 -13.36 1.18 12.60
N TYR A 121 -13.07 2.19 11.78
CA TYR A 121 -11.83 2.97 11.88
C TYR A 121 -11.79 3.83 13.15
N VAL A 122 -12.93 4.42 13.54
CA VAL A 122 -13.05 5.16 14.80
C VAL A 122 -12.78 4.25 16.01
N ALA A 123 -13.33 3.03 16.00
CA ALA A 123 -13.10 2.06 17.07
C ALA A 123 -11.61 1.64 17.11
N PHE A 124 -11.04 1.33 15.95
CA PHE A 124 -9.61 1.00 15.82
C PHE A 124 -8.71 2.11 16.38
N TYR A 125 -8.96 3.38 16.02
CA TYR A 125 -8.19 4.52 16.53
C TYR A 125 -8.32 4.62 18.06
N LYS A 126 -9.53 4.55 18.62
CA LYS A 126 -9.75 4.65 20.07
C LYS A 126 -9.03 3.55 20.86
N GLU A 127 -8.94 2.35 20.30
CA GLU A 127 -8.24 1.23 20.92
C GLU A 127 -6.71 1.38 20.86
N ASN A 128 -6.19 2.07 19.84
CA ASN A 128 -4.76 2.12 19.52
C ASN A 128 -4.14 3.53 19.56
N GLU A 129 -4.88 4.56 20.00
CA GLU A 129 -4.52 5.98 19.96
C GLU A 129 -3.09 6.25 20.42
N LYS A 130 -2.70 5.74 21.60
CA LYS A 130 -1.35 5.95 22.14
C LYS A 130 -0.24 5.36 21.28
N ALA A 131 -0.48 4.21 20.66
CA ALA A 131 0.51 3.56 19.80
C ALA A 131 0.68 4.38 18.51
N LEU A 132 -0.44 4.74 17.88
CA LEU A 132 -0.47 5.54 16.65
C LEU A 132 0.15 6.93 16.86
N GLU A 133 -0.17 7.63 17.94
CA GLU A 133 0.42 8.94 18.29
C GLU A 133 1.93 8.85 18.56
N SER A 134 2.43 7.69 18.99
CA SER A 134 3.88 7.46 19.18
C SER A 134 4.62 7.10 17.88
N GLY A 135 3.90 7.05 16.75
CA GLY A 135 4.44 6.65 15.45
C GLY A 135 4.61 5.13 15.30
N GLN A 136 3.99 4.33 16.16
CA GLN A 136 3.93 2.88 15.97
C GLN A 136 2.82 2.54 14.99
N SER A 137 3.17 1.76 13.98
CA SER A 137 2.19 1.23 13.03
C SER A 137 1.46 0.03 13.62
N VAL A 138 0.13 0.01 13.52
CA VAL A 138 -0.71 -1.03 14.11
C VAL A 138 -1.55 -1.67 13.03
N GLN A 139 -1.52 -2.99 12.95
CA GLN A 139 -2.32 -3.73 11.99
C GLN A 139 -3.80 -3.69 12.38
N ILE A 140 -4.67 -3.37 11.42
CA ILE A 140 -6.12 -3.60 11.53
C ILE A 140 -6.48 -4.99 10.97
N GLU A 141 -7.40 -5.69 11.61
CA GLU A 141 -7.96 -6.93 11.05
C GLU A 141 -8.79 -6.59 9.81
N LYS A 142 -8.66 -7.40 8.76
CA LYS A 142 -9.44 -7.20 7.53
C LYS A 142 -10.91 -7.52 7.77
N PHE A 143 -11.78 -6.58 7.41
CA PHE A 143 -13.24 -6.69 7.61
C PHE A 143 -14.06 -6.61 6.31
N TRP A 144 -13.38 -6.75 5.17
CA TRP A 144 -13.97 -6.72 3.82
C TRP A 144 -13.85 -8.06 3.10
#